data_AF-A0A1A8S5W1-F1
#
_entry.id   AF-A0A1A8S5W1-F1
#
_cell.length_a   1.000
_cell.length_b   1.000
_cell.length_c   1.000
_cell.angle_alpha   90.00
_cell.angle_beta   90.00
_cell.angle_gamma   90.00
#
_symmetry.space_group_name_H-M   'P 1'
#
loop_
_entity.id
_entity.type
_entity.pdbx_description
1 polymer ?
#
loop_
_entity_poly.entity_id
_entity_poly.type
_entity_poly.pdbx_seq_one_letter_code
_entity_poly.pdbx_strand_id
1 'polypeptide(L)'
;IELNHYQIRDETTGEKDNKKWSYLFLLLDCYGKCGYDFFFKTRELKKKWLEQFEMALSNMCPENANANNHDFQMFCFEETTSCKACSMLLRGTFFQGYQCTRCKMAAHKECLGRVPACGRISDFSATVRKNKTHKSAQSSFGFPKMEVCQEYYGL
;
A
#
# COMPACT_ATOMS: atom_id res chain seq x y z
N ILE A 1 19.23 -5.43 -4.63
CA ILE A 1 18.23 -6.52 -4.55
C ILE A 1 16.87 -5.87 -4.72
N GLU A 2 16.21 -6.07 -5.86
CA GLU A 2 14.84 -5.61 -6.08
C GLU A 2 13.89 -6.72 -5.63
N LEU A 3 13.24 -6.53 -4.48
CA LEU A 3 12.55 -7.62 -3.77
C LEU A 3 11.31 -8.19 -4.48
N ASN A 4 10.74 -7.46 -5.43
CA ASN A 4 9.62 -7.90 -6.28
C ASN A 4 9.96 -9.13 -7.16
N HIS A 5 11.25 -9.40 -7.40
CA HIS A 5 11.71 -10.56 -8.17
C HIS A 5 12.18 -11.72 -7.30
N TYR A 6 11.96 -11.67 -5.98
CA TYR A 6 12.46 -12.71 -5.08
C TYR A 6 11.36 -13.31 -4.22
N GLN A 7 11.57 -14.58 -3.86
CA GLN A 7 10.79 -15.31 -2.87
C GLN A 7 11.68 -15.72 -1.70
N ILE A 8 11.12 -15.74 -0.50
CA ILE A 8 11.81 -16.16 0.71
C ILE A 8 11.60 -17.66 0.92
N ARG A 9 12.65 -18.37 1.31
CA ARG A 9 12.58 -19.73 1.84
C ARG A 9 13.21 -19.77 3.23
N ASP A 10 12.42 -20.13 4.24
CA ASP A 10 12.93 -20.35 5.59
C ASP A 10 13.61 -21.73 5.71
N GLU A 11 14.80 -21.78 6.29
CA GLU A 11 15.54 -23.00 6.57
C GLU A 11 15.67 -23.22 8.08
N THR A 12 15.02 -24.28 8.57
CA THR A 12 14.99 -24.62 10.01
C THR A 12 16.11 -25.58 10.43
N THR A 13 16.88 -26.11 9.48
CA THR A 13 17.87 -27.18 9.73
C THR A 13 19.00 -26.74 10.67
N GLY A 14 19.44 -25.48 10.59
CA GLY A 14 20.55 -24.94 11.39
C GLY A 14 20.20 -24.54 12.83
N GLU A 15 18.94 -24.67 13.26
CA GLU A 15 18.49 -24.28 14.59
C GLU A 15 18.86 -25.29 15.70
N LYS A 16 19.24 -26.52 15.33
CA LYS A 16 19.53 -27.61 16.30
C LYS A 16 20.83 -27.41 17.08
N ASP A 17 21.83 -26.80 16.45
CA ASP A 17 23.19 -26.77 17.00
C ASP A 17 23.48 -25.55 17.90
N ASN A 18 22.52 -24.63 18.04
CA ASN A 18 22.64 -23.34 18.77
C ASN A 18 23.92 -22.54 18.45
N LYS A 19 24.53 -22.79 17.29
CA LYS A 19 25.80 -22.20 16.88
C LYS A 19 25.57 -20.77 16.38
N LYS A 20 26.46 -19.85 16.74
CA LYS A 20 26.41 -18.50 16.18
C LYS A 20 26.62 -18.57 14.68
N TRP A 21 25.86 -17.77 13.93
CA TRP A 21 25.92 -17.72 12.45
C TRP A 21 25.43 -18.99 11.73
N SER A 22 24.67 -19.86 12.40
CA SER A 22 24.03 -21.03 11.75
C SER A 22 22.56 -20.84 11.40
N TYR A 23 21.94 -19.72 11.79
CA TYR A 23 20.53 -19.42 11.53
C TYR A 23 20.41 -18.74 10.17
N LEU A 24 19.66 -19.31 9.23
CA LEU A 24 19.55 -18.75 7.89
C LEU A 24 18.15 -18.83 7.28
N PHE A 25 17.90 -17.96 6.30
CA PHE A 25 16.86 -18.10 5.29
C PHE A 25 17.46 -17.73 3.92
N LEU A 26 16.83 -18.18 2.85
CA LEU A 26 17.24 -17.89 1.47
C LEU A 26 16.30 -16.87 0.83
N LEU A 27 16.89 -16.03 -0.02
CA LEU A 27 16.17 -15.15 -0.93
C LEU A 27 16.47 -15.59 -2.36
N LEU A 28 15.49 -16.19 -3.03
CA LEU A 28 15.64 -16.86 -4.32
C LEU A 28 15.00 -16.03 -5.44
N ASP A 29 15.73 -15.75 -6.52
CA ASP A 29 15.20 -15.06 -7.70
C ASP A 29 14.13 -15.93 -8.37
N CYS A 30 12.96 -15.37 -8.66
CA CYS A 30 11.84 -16.09 -9.27
C CYS A 30 12.11 -16.52 -10.72
N TYR A 31 13.10 -15.92 -11.38
CA TYR A 31 13.61 -16.29 -12.70
C TYR A 31 14.86 -17.19 -12.65
N GLY A 32 15.29 -17.60 -11.46
CA GLY A 32 16.40 -18.54 -11.27
C GLY A 32 17.79 -17.99 -11.60
N LYS A 33 17.96 -16.67 -11.69
CA LYS A 33 19.25 -16.04 -12.06
C LYS A 33 20.25 -16.06 -10.92
N CYS A 34 19.80 -15.78 -9.70
CA CYS A 34 20.65 -15.75 -8.51
C CYS A 34 19.87 -16.05 -7.23
N GLY A 35 20.58 -16.33 -6.14
CA GLY A 35 20.01 -16.50 -4.81
C GLY A 35 20.99 -15.98 -3.76
N TYR A 36 20.45 -15.59 -2.61
CA TYR A 36 21.24 -15.09 -1.49
C TYR A 36 20.92 -15.90 -0.24
N ASP A 37 21.97 -16.30 0.47
CA ASP A 37 21.86 -16.92 1.78
C ASP A 37 22.11 -15.86 2.85
N PHE A 38 21.11 -15.61 3.70
CA PHE A 38 21.23 -14.67 4.82
C PHE A 38 21.53 -15.42 6.10
N PHE A 39 22.74 -15.25 6.64
CA PHE A 39 23.16 -15.86 7.91
C PHE A 39 23.03 -14.87 9.07
N PHE A 40 22.51 -15.35 10.19
CA PHE A 40 22.26 -14.55 11.38
C PHE A 40 22.94 -15.15 12.60
N LYS A 41 23.43 -14.26 13.47
CA LYS A 41 24.14 -14.63 14.70
C LYS A 41 23.25 -15.40 15.69
N THR A 42 21.97 -15.03 15.79
CA THR A 42 21.00 -15.63 16.72
C THR A 42 19.68 -15.91 16.04
N ARG A 43 18.90 -16.82 16.62
CA ARG A 43 17.56 -17.19 16.16
C ARG A 43 16.61 -15.99 16.14
N GLU A 44 16.71 -15.14 17.15
CA GLU A 44 15.87 -13.96 17.31
C GLU A 44 16.15 -12.92 16.22
N LEU A 45 17.42 -12.79 15.80
CA LEU A 45 17.80 -11.90 14.71
C LEU A 45 17.26 -12.42 13.37
N LYS A 46 17.42 -13.73 13.09
CA LYS A 46 16.81 -14.39 11.92
C LYS A 46 15.31 -14.12 11.88
N LYS A 47 14.59 -14.40 12.99
CA LYS A 47 13.14 -14.23 13.08
C LYS A 47 12.71 -12.78 12.79
N LYS A 48 13.36 -11.79 13.42
CA LYS A 48 13.06 -10.37 13.17
C LYS A 48 13.25 -9.99 11.71
N TRP A 49 14.36 -10.40 11.11
CA TRP A 49 14.63 -10.10 9.70
C TRP A 49 13.61 -10.78 8.79
N LEU A 50 13.28 -12.04 9.03
CA LEU A 50 12.28 -12.78 8.28
C LEU A 50 10.93 -12.04 8.28
N GLU A 51 10.43 -11.65 9.46
CA GLU A 51 9.19 -10.87 9.62
C GLU A 51 9.23 -9.54 8.85
N GLN A 52 10.37 -8.84 8.84
CA GLN A 52 10.51 -7.58 8.09
C GLN A 52 10.48 -7.80 6.57
N PHE A 53 11.15 -8.85 6.08
CA PHE A 53 11.13 -9.20 4.68
C PHE A 53 9.74 -9.64 4.21
N GLU A 54 9.03 -10.45 5.01
CA GLU A 54 7.63 -10.82 4.75
C GLU A 54 6.71 -9.60 4.71
N MET A 55 6.88 -8.67 5.67
CA MET A 55 6.10 -7.43 5.68
C MET A 55 6.39 -6.55 4.46
N ALA A 56 7.65 -6.44 4.04
CA ALA A 56 8.02 -5.72 2.83
C ALA A 56 7.40 -6.34 1.56
N LEU A 57 7.49 -7.67 1.41
CA LEU A 57 6.84 -8.40 0.31
C LEU A 57 5.33 -8.23 0.31
N SER A 58 4.69 -8.31 1.48
CA SER A 58 3.25 -8.08 1.63
C SER A 58 2.83 -6.66 1.21
N ASN A 59 3.72 -5.67 1.34
CA ASN A 59 3.47 -4.31 0.85
C ASN A 59 3.68 -4.20 -0.66
N MET A 60 4.73 -4.82 -1.22
CA MET A 60 4.96 -4.78 -2.66
C MET A 60 3.93 -5.58 -3.46
N CYS A 61 3.49 -6.72 -2.92
CA CYS A 61 2.58 -7.67 -3.54
C CYS A 61 1.46 -8.06 -2.55
N PRO A 62 0.45 -7.18 -2.34
CA PRO A 62 -0.64 -7.47 -1.42
C PRO A 62 -1.59 -8.56 -1.94
N GLU A 63 -2.28 -9.26 -1.03
CA GLU A 63 -3.12 -10.46 -1.28
C GLU A 63 -4.24 -10.28 -2.32
N ASN A 64 -4.59 -9.04 -2.70
CA ASN A 64 -5.62 -8.75 -3.69
C ASN A 64 -5.17 -7.76 -4.78
N ALA A 65 -3.86 -7.71 -5.06
CA ALA A 65 -3.28 -6.79 -6.04
C ALA A 65 -3.91 -6.91 -7.44
N ASN A 66 -4.31 -8.12 -7.83
CA ASN A 66 -4.90 -8.42 -9.14
C ASN A 66 -6.39 -8.78 -9.10
N ALA A 67 -7.05 -8.58 -7.95
CA ALA A 67 -8.48 -8.84 -7.83
C ALA A 67 -9.28 -8.01 -8.84
N ASN A 68 -10.41 -8.57 -9.32
CA ASN A 68 -11.32 -7.90 -10.25
C ASN A 68 -10.64 -7.29 -11.49
N ASN A 69 -9.59 -7.95 -12.01
CA ASN A 69 -8.80 -7.56 -13.19
C ASN A 69 -7.94 -6.28 -13.02
N HIS A 70 -7.67 -5.86 -11.79
CA HIS A 70 -6.75 -4.76 -11.51
C HIS A 70 -5.28 -5.19 -11.58
N ASP A 71 -4.41 -4.19 -11.49
CA ASP A 71 -2.97 -4.34 -11.29
C ASP A 71 -2.52 -3.23 -10.33
N PHE A 72 -2.79 -3.44 -9.03
CA PHE A 72 -2.51 -2.47 -7.98
C PHE A 72 -1.03 -2.48 -7.59
N GLN A 73 -0.43 -1.29 -7.57
CA GLN A 73 0.95 -1.07 -7.12
C GLN A 73 0.98 -0.01 -6.02
N MET A 74 1.94 -0.11 -5.10
CA MET A 74 2.17 0.94 -4.10
C MET A 74 2.38 2.28 -4.79
N PHE A 75 1.71 3.32 -4.29
CA PHE A 75 1.73 4.63 -4.93
C PHE A 75 1.77 5.78 -3.92
N CYS A 76 2.53 6.82 -4.24
CA CYS A 76 2.54 8.08 -3.49
C CYS A 76 1.59 9.08 -4.16
N PHE A 77 0.50 9.39 -3.49
CA PHE A 77 -0.45 10.38 -3.97
C PHE A 77 -0.02 11.77 -3.51
N GLU A 78 0.22 12.68 -4.46
CA GLU A 78 0.56 14.09 -4.17
C GLU A 78 -0.69 14.89 -3.73
N GLU A 79 -1.86 14.49 -4.22
CA GLU A 79 -3.14 15.12 -3.91
C GLU A 79 -3.98 14.29 -2.94
N THR A 80 -4.88 14.97 -2.23
CA THR A 80 -5.85 14.36 -1.30
C THR A 80 -6.72 13.34 -2.05
N THR A 81 -6.51 12.05 -1.80
CA THR A 81 -7.12 10.96 -2.59
C THR A 81 -7.99 10.06 -1.72
N SER A 82 -9.22 9.77 -2.18
CA SER A 82 -10.14 8.87 -1.48
C SER A 82 -10.15 7.46 -2.08
N CYS A 83 -10.27 6.44 -1.24
CA CYS A 83 -10.36 5.04 -1.64
C CYS A 83 -11.65 4.76 -2.42
N LYS A 84 -11.55 4.04 -3.54
CA LYS A 84 -12.70 3.67 -4.38
C LYS A 84 -13.60 2.58 -3.79
N ALA A 85 -13.17 1.87 -2.75
CA ALA A 85 -13.98 0.85 -2.08
C ALA A 85 -14.75 1.39 -0.87
N CYS A 86 -14.09 2.13 0.02
CA CYS A 86 -14.69 2.60 1.28
C CYS A 86 -15.03 4.10 1.30
N SER A 87 -14.66 4.84 0.25
CA SER A 87 -14.85 6.30 0.13
C SER A 87 -14.15 7.14 1.21
N MET A 88 -13.34 6.54 2.09
CA MET A 88 -12.52 7.24 3.06
C MET A 88 -11.18 7.69 2.46
N LEU A 89 -10.57 8.71 3.08
CA LEU A 89 -9.28 9.25 2.68
C LEU A 89 -8.13 8.22 2.81
N LEU A 90 -7.22 8.21 1.85
CA LEU A 90 -5.90 7.56 1.99
C LEU A 90 -5.02 8.44 2.90
N ARG A 91 -4.74 7.96 4.11
CA ARG A 91 -4.08 8.76 5.16
C ARG A 91 -2.56 8.77 4.96
N GLY A 92 -1.93 9.89 5.31
CA GLY A 92 -0.47 10.08 5.24
C GLY A 92 -0.02 10.89 4.02
N THR A 93 1.28 11.11 3.91
CA THR A 93 1.90 11.92 2.86
C THR A 93 2.80 11.11 1.91
N PHE A 94 2.99 9.81 2.19
CA PHE A 94 3.86 8.94 1.41
C PHE A 94 3.32 7.51 1.46
N PHE A 95 3.32 6.82 0.31
CA PHE A 95 2.77 5.47 0.11
C PHE A 95 1.48 5.20 0.90
N GLN A 96 0.50 6.10 0.72
CA GLN A 96 -0.76 6.07 1.47
C GLN A 96 -1.65 4.88 1.11
N GLY A 97 -1.40 4.25 -0.03
CA GLY A 97 -2.15 3.12 -0.53
C GLY A 97 -1.62 2.66 -1.89
N TYR A 98 -2.54 2.15 -2.70
CA TYR A 98 -2.24 1.51 -3.97
C TYR A 98 -3.03 2.17 -5.09
N GLN A 99 -2.43 2.23 -6.27
CA GLN A 99 -3.07 2.67 -7.50
C GLN A 99 -3.03 1.54 -8.54
N CYS A 100 -4.16 1.29 -9.20
CA CYS A 100 -4.18 0.38 -10.34
C CYS A 100 -3.46 1.02 -11.54
N THR A 101 -2.45 0.36 -12.09
CA THR A 101 -1.68 0.86 -13.24
C THR A 101 -2.56 1.09 -14.48
N ARG A 102 -3.62 0.28 -14.61
CA ARG A 102 -4.55 0.24 -15.75
C ARG A 102 -5.64 1.33 -15.69
N CYS A 103 -6.41 1.38 -14.59
CA CYS A 103 -7.57 2.26 -14.47
C CYS A 103 -7.37 3.47 -13.54
N LYS A 104 -6.20 3.59 -12.90
CA LYS A 104 -5.84 4.67 -11.96
C LYS A 104 -6.70 4.77 -10.70
N MET A 105 -7.57 3.80 -10.44
CA MET A 105 -8.32 3.74 -9.18
C MET A 105 -7.37 3.55 -8.00
N ALA A 106 -7.67 4.27 -6.92
CA ALA A 106 -6.88 4.29 -5.69
C ALA A 106 -7.60 3.55 -4.56
N ALA A 107 -6.87 2.80 -3.73
CA ALA A 107 -7.43 2.06 -2.60
C ALA A 107 -6.43 1.78 -1.47
N HIS A 108 -6.94 1.57 -0.24
CA HIS A 108 -6.16 1.02 0.87
C HIS A 108 -5.78 -0.44 0.62
N LYS A 109 -4.77 -0.94 1.34
CA LYS A 109 -4.28 -2.33 1.23
C LYS A 109 -5.39 -3.36 1.46
N GLU A 110 -6.18 -3.14 2.50
CA GLU A 110 -7.31 -3.97 2.93
C GLU A 110 -8.59 -3.74 2.08
N CYS A 111 -8.55 -2.80 1.13
CA CYS A 111 -9.68 -2.46 0.28
C CYS A 111 -9.59 -3.04 -1.13
N LEU A 112 -8.43 -3.57 -1.54
CA LEU A 112 -8.16 -3.94 -2.94
C LEU A 112 -9.18 -4.93 -3.52
N GLY A 113 -9.54 -5.98 -2.77
CA GLY A 113 -10.52 -6.98 -3.21
C GLY A 113 -11.95 -6.46 -3.34
N ARG A 114 -12.26 -5.31 -2.73
CA ARG A 114 -13.59 -4.68 -2.75
C ARG A 114 -13.75 -3.61 -3.83
N VAL A 115 -12.68 -3.25 -4.54
CA VAL A 115 -12.74 -2.26 -5.62
C VAL A 115 -13.53 -2.85 -6.79
N PRO A 116 -14.49 -2.12 -7.39
CA PRO A 116 -15.23 -2.57 -8.58
C PRO A 116 -14.30 -2.98 -9.72
N ALA A 117 -14.76 -3.85 -10.62
CA ALA A 117 -13.93 -4.39 -11.70
C ALA A 117 -13.24 -3.32 -12.55
N CYS A 118 -11.98 -3.62 -12.90
CA CYS A 118 -11.16 -2.79 -13.77
C CYS A 118 -11.78 -2.68 -15.18
N GLY A 119 -11.59 -1.53 -15.84
CA GLY A 119 -12.10 -1.29 -17.20
C GLY A 119 -13.34 -0.40 -17.27
N ARG A 120 -13.92 0.00 -16.14
CA ARG A 120 -14.86 1.13 -16.13
C ARG A 120 -14.05 2.42 -16.09
N ILE A 121 -13.66 2.96 -17.25
CA ILE A 121 -13.46 4.41 -17.38
C ILE A 121 -14.86 5.00 -17.27
N SER A 122 -15.38 5.12 -16.05
CA SER A 122 -16.52 6.00 -15.83
C SER A 122 -15.93 7.40 -15.76
N ASP A 123 -16.20 8.20 -16.79
CA ASP A 123 -15.94 9.63 -16.88
C ASP A 123 -16.62 10.41 -15.74
N PHE A 124 -16.19 10.17 -14.50
CA PHE A 124 -16.49 11.00 -13.35
C PHE A 124 -15.22 11.75 -12.96
N SER A 125 -14.64 12.44 -13.95
CA SER A 125 -14.13 13.77 -13.66
C SER A 125 -15.33 14.57 -13.17
N ALA A 126 -15.40 14.81 -11.87
CA ALA A 126 -16.32 15.76 -11.27
C ALA A 126 -15.96 17.16 -11.79
N THR A 127 -16.33 17.46 -13.03
CA THR A 127 -16.44 18.85 -13.49
C THR A 127 -17.74 19.40 -12.93
N VAL A 128 -17.58 20.07 -11.79
CA VAL A 128 -18.52 21.04 -11.23
C VAL A 128 -19.22 21.80 -12.36
N ARG A 129 -20.53 21.58 -12.53
CA ARG A 129 -21.38 22.36 -13.43
C ARG A 129 -21.34 23.83 -12.99
N LYS A 130 -20.58 24.67 -13.69
CA LYS A 130 -20.66 26.13 -13.58
C LYS A 130 -21.97 26.61 -14.24
N ASN A 131 -23.04 26.72 -13.47
CA ASN A 131 -24.15 27.61 -13.84
C ASN A 131 -23.73 29.05 -13.51
N LYS A 132 -23.24 29.79 -14.51
CA LYS A 132 -23.10 31.26 -14.43
C LYS A 132 -24.46 31.90 -14.73
N THR A 133 -25.22 32.19 -13.69
CA THR A 133 -26.14 33.34 -13.71
C THR A 133 -25.46 34.50 -13.01
N HIS A 134 -25.24 35.57 -13.78
CA HIS A 134 -24.70 36.83 -13.31
C HIS A 134 -25.59 37.44 -12.21
N LYS A 135 -25.02 37.68 -11.03
CA LYS A 135 -25.28 38.87 -10.19
C LYS A 135 -24.14 39.02 -9.18
N SER A 136 -23.53 40.19 -9.19
CA SER A 136 -22.39 40.62 -8.39
C SER A 136 -22.82 40.97 -6.96
N ALA A 137 -22.11 40.46 -5.95
CA ALA A 137 -21.92 41.10 -4.66
C ALA A 137 -20.69 40.49 -3.95
N GLN A 138 -19.84 41.36 -3.41
CA GLN A 138 -18.56 41.10 -2.76
C GLN A 138 -18.66 40.29 -1.47
N SER A 139 -17.70 39.40 -1.21
CA SER A 139 -16.87 39.37 0.02
C SER A 139 -16.04 38.08 0.14
N SER A 140 -14.72 38.22 0.27
CA SER A 140 -13.72 37.32 0.89
C SER A 140 -14.03 35.81 1.03
N PHE A 141 -13.36 34.96 0.25
CA PHE A 141 -13.32 33.52 0.49
C PHE A 141 -11.98 33.10 1.10
N GLY A 142 -11.96 32.97 2.43
CA GLY A 142 -11.02 32.11 3.13
C GLY A 142 -11.38 30.64 2.90
N PHE A 143 -10.39 29.76 3.05
CA PHE A 143 -10.55 28.31 2.92
C PHE A 143 -11.63 27.75 3.88
N PRO A 144 -12.31 26.64 3.53
CA PRO A 144 -13.35 26.08 4.39
C PRO A 144 -12.78 25.71 5.76
N LYS A 145 -13.43 26.23 6.79
CA LYS A 145 -13.09 25.98 8.19
C LYS A 145 -13.44 24.53 8.54
N MET A 146 -12.48 23.80 9.10
CA MET A 146 -12.71 22.44 9.60
C MET A 146 -13.54 22.54 10.88
N GLU A 147 -14.77 22.04 10.86
CA GLU A 147 -15.63 22.00 12.04
C GLU A 147 -15.60 20.60 12.68
N VAL A 148 -15.42 20.59 14.00
CA VAL A 148 -15.45 19.39 14.83
C VAL A 148 -16.90 19.22 15.31
N CYS A 149 -17.59 18.19 14.83
CA CYS A 149 -19.00 17.96 15.17
C CYS A 149 -19.21 17.36 16.56
N GLN A 150 -18.16 17.03 17.32
CA GLN A 150 -18.29 16.35 18.60
C GLN A 150 -17.17 16.73 19.57
N GLU A 151 -17.54 17.12 20.79
CA GLU A 151 -16.60 17.42 21.86
C GLU A 151 -15.83 16.15 22.27
N TYR A 152 -14.50 16.23 22.21
CA TYR A 152 -13.61 15.16 22.66
C TYR A 152 -13.47 15.23 24.17
N TYR A 153 -14.08 14.27 24.87
CA TYR A 153 -13.78 13.99 26.27
C TYR A 153 -12.77 12.85 26.29
N GLY A 154 -11.50 13.20 26.47
CA GLY A 154 -10.42 12.22 26.61
C GLY A 154 -10.60 11.35 27.86
N LEU A 155 -10.02 10.15 27.81
CA LEU A 155 -9.81 9.26 28.95
C LEU A 155 -8.47 9.55 29.62
#